data_AF-A0ABD2JF92-F1
#
_entry.id   AF-A0ABD2JF92-F1
#
_cell.length_a   1.000
_cell.length_b   1.000
_cell.length_c   1.000
_cell.angle_alpha   90.00
_cell.angle_beta   90.00
_cell.angle_gamma   90.00
#
_symmetry.space_group_name_H-M   'P 1'
#
loop_
_entity.id
_entity.type
_entity.pdbx_description
1 polymer ?
#
loop_
_entity_poly.entity_id
_entity_poly.type
_entity_poly.pdbx_seq_one_letter_code
_entity_poly.pdbx_strand_id
1 'polypeptide(L)'
;MENPQDYVLKANDCGPTGMSFNEDIVKKLQSMAPAERDFYYLTEKLRPTTVKNHFVRPNAEPMLNVNANPELGIFGCLVGNMNTGQVSFFSRIGHMMKSKMDNVDEGGVWRGNSVYDSPYLV
;
A
#
# COMPACT_ATOMS: atom_id res chain seq x y z
N MET A 1 -1.57 -21.18 8.25
CA MET A 1 -1.31 -20.50 9.55
C MET A 1 0.17 -20.43 9.90
N GLU A 2 1.06 -21.16 9.21
CA GLU A 2 2.45 -21.34 9.64
C GLU A 2 3.36 -20.14 9.37
N ASN A 3 3.12 -19.37 8.30
CA ASN A 3 3.97 -18.25 7.90
C ASN A 3 3.18 -16.94 7.66
N PRO A 4 2.44 -16.42 8.64
CA PRO A 4 1.60 -15.25 8.42
C PRO A 4 2.38 -13.97 8.06
N GLN A 5 3.65 -13.87 8.45
CA GLN A 5 4.56 -12.76 8.13
C GLN A 5 4.86 -12.61 6.62
N ASP A 6 4.64 -13.66 5.82
CA ASP A 6 4.88 -13.66 4.38
C ASP A 6 3.71 -13.13 3.58
N TYR A 7 2.61 -12.78 4.25
CA TYR A 7 1.36 -12.41 3.59
C TYR A 7 0.74 -11.15 4.20
N VAL A 8 -0.20 -10.59 3.44
CA VAL A 8 -1.15 -9.58 3.91
C VAL A 8 -2.54 -10.07 3.54
N LEU A 9 -3.43 -10.13 4.53
CA LEU A 9 -4.84 -10.40 4.29
C LEU A 9 -5.54 -9.08 3.98
N LYS A 10 -6.29 -9.02 2.89
CA LYS A 10 -7.01 -7.82 2.46
C LYS A 10 -8.47 -8.14 2.24
N ALA A 11 -9.34 -7.29 2.78
CA ALA A 11 -10.73 -7.27 2.41
C ALA A 11 -10.89 -6.85 0.94
N ASN A 12 -11.95 -7.31 0.29
CA ASN A 12 -12.33 -6.92 -1.07
C ASN A 12 -13.06 -5.57 -1.04
N ASP A 13 -12.43 -4.59 -0.40
CA ASP A 13 -12.79 -3.19 -0.42
C ASP A 13 -11.57 -2.35 -0.83
N CYS A 14 -11.81 -1.11 -1.27
CA CYS A 14 -10.71 -0.18 -1.61
C CYS A 14 -10.21 0.59 -0.38
N GLY A 15 -10.53 0.12 0.83
CA GLY A 15 -10.31 0.85 2.07
C GLY A 15 -9.00 0.46 2.77
N PRO A 16 -8.32 1.41 3.45
CA PRO A 16 -7.15 1.10 4.26
C PRO A 16 -7.47 0.27 5.52
N THR A 17 -8.74 0.22 5.94
CA THR A 17 -9.22 -0.50 7.15
C THR A 17 -9.31 -2.01 6.98
N GLY A 18 -9.25 -2.53 5.75
CA GLY A 18 -9.46 -3.94 5.44
C GLY A 18 -8.21 -4.83 5.53
N MET A 19 -7.06 -4.31 5.96
CA MET A 19 -5.79 -5.04 5.94
C MET A 19 -5.45 -5.67 7.29
N SER A 20 -4.94 -6.89 7.30
CA SER A 20 -4.37 -7.55 8.48
C SER A 20 -2.98 -8.09 8.17
N PHE A 21 -2.09 -8.01 9.14
CA PHE A 21 -0.67 -8.34 9.00
C PHE A 21 -0.27 -9.35 10.07
N ASN A 22 0.76 -10.15 9.78
CA ASN A 22 1.39 -11.06 10.75
C ASN A 22 0.34 -11.89 11.51
N GLU A 23 0.46 -12.04 12.83
CA GLU A 23 -0.42 -12.88 13.65
C GLU A 23 -1.89 -12.45 13.61
N ASP A 24 -2.18 -11.19 13.29
CA ASP A 24 -3.56 -10.71 13.17
C ASP A 24 -4.28 -11.33 11.97
N ILE A 25 -3.55 -11.79 10.94
CA ILE A 25 -4.12 -12.61 9.86
C ILE A 25 -4.72 -13.88 10.43
N VAL A 26 -3.99 -14.57 11.32
CA VAL A 26 -4.44 -15.84 11.90
C VAL A 26 -5.67 -15.61 12.77
N LYS A 27 -5.61 -14.61 13.66
CA LYS A 27 -6.75 -14.25 14.53
C LYS A 27 -7.99 -13.92 13.71
N LYS A 28 -7.82 -13.11 12.64
CA LYS A 28 -8.92 -12.68 11.77
C LYS A 28 -9.56 -13.88 11.05
N LEU A 29 -8.76 -14.76 10.43
CA LEU A 29 -9.26 -15.96 9.74
C LEU A 29 -9.94 -16.96 10.68
N GLN A 30 -9.47 -17.09 11.92
CA GLN A 30 -10.07 -17.93 12.95
C GLN A 30 -11.41 -17.39 13.45
N SER A 31 -11.54 -16.05 13.54
CA SER A 31 -12.78 -15.40 13.96
C SER A 31 -13.89 -15.43 12.91
N MET A 32 -13.55 -15.63 11.63
CA MET A 32 -14.50 -15.59 10.52
C MET A 32 -15.28 -16.89 10.36
N ALA A 33 -16.60 -16.75 10.15
CA ALA A 33 -17.40 -17.81 9.57
C ALA A 33 -16.94 -18.10 8.13
N PRO A 34 -17.11 -19.33 7.61
CA PRO A 34 -16.67 -19.68 6.26
C PRO A 34 -17.16 -18.73 5.16
N ALA A 35 -18.43 -18.29 5.24
CA ALA A 35 -19.02 -17.37 4.27
C ALA A 35 -18.40 -15.96 4.28
N GLU A 36 -17.80 -15.52 5.38
CA GLU A 36 -17.16 -14.21 5.46
C GLU A 36 -15.80 -14.20 4.76
N ARG A 37 -15.19 -15.36 4.54
CA ARG A 37 -13.86 -15.48 3.94
C ARG A 37 -13.85 -15.13 2.46
N ASP A 38 -14.97 -15.29 1.76
CA ASP A 38 -15.12 -14.94 0.33
C ASP A 38 -14.91 -13.43 0.08
N PHE A 39 -15.05 -12.60 1.11
CA PHE A 39 -14.78 -11.17 1.04
C PHE A 39 -13.30 -10.83 1.20
N TYR A 40 -12.40 -11.80 1.42
CA TYR A 40 -10.99 -11.54 1.66
C TYR A 40 -10.10 -12.31 0.69
N TYR A 41 -8.93 -11.75 0.42
CA TYR A 41 -7.88 -12.41 -0.35
C TYR A 41 -6.53 -12.23 0.34
N LEU A 42 -5.67 -13.23 0.14
CA LEU A 42 -4.31 -13.22 0.65
C LEU A 42 -3.37 -12.80 -0.49
N THR A 43 -2.45 -11.90 -0.18
CA THR A 43 -1.38 -11.50 -1.11
C THR A 43 -0.04 -11.66 -0.43
N GLU A 44 1.01 -11.96 -1.20
CA GLU A 44 2.38 -11.99 -0.70
C GLU A 44 2.78 -10.61 -0.16
N LYS A 45 3.46 -10.59 1.00
CA LYS A 45 4.01 -9.38 1.59
C LYS A 45 5.27 -8.98 0.83
N LEU A 46 5.18 -7.87 0.09
CA LEU A 46 6.33 -7.27 -0.58
C LEU A 46 7.38 -6.78 0.42
N ARG A 47 8.66 -6.99 0.09
CA ARG A 47 9.82 -6.58 0.89
C ARG A 47 10.70 -5.62 0.08
N PRO A 48 10.28 -4.36 -0.08
CA PRO A 48 11.03 -3.38 -0.87
C PRO A 48 12.38 -3.07 -0.22
N THR A 49 13.33 -2.58 -1.02
CA THR A 49 14.63 -2.11 -0.52
C THR A 49 14.42 -0.98 0.49
N THR A 50 15.05 -1.10 1.65
CA THR A 50 15.08 -0.05 2.66
C THR A 50 16.16 0.97 2.32
N VAL A 51 15.80 2.25 2.32
CA VAL A 51 16.70 3.37 2.06
C VAL A 51 16.75 4.32 3.25
N LYS A 52 17.82 5.11 3.36
CA LYS A 52 17.89 6.21 4.34
C LYS A 52 17.14 7.42 3.82
N ASN A 53 16.29 8.01 4.67
CA ASN A 53 15.49 9.20 4.30
C ASN A 53 15.27 10.13 5.52
N HIS A 54 14.69 11.30 5.28
CA HIS A 54 14.33 12.29 6.30
C HIS A 54 12.85 12.63 6.18
N PHE A 55 12.10 12.50 7.28
CA PHE A 55 10.67 12.79 7.29
C PHE A 55 10.42 14.13 7.97
N VAL A 56 9.77 15.03 7.24
CA VAL A 56 9.37 16.35 7.74
C VAL A 56 7.84 16.41 7.74
N ARG A 57 7.25 16.84 8.86
CA ARG A 57 5.81 17.00 9.02
C ARG A 57 5.51 18.35 9.68
N PRO A 58 4.38 18.99 9.37
CA PRO A 58 3.94 20.17 10.11
C PRO A 58 3.77 19.86 11.59
N ASN A 59 4.19 20.80 12.46
CA ASN A 59 4.01 20.72 13.91
C ASN A 59 4.64 19.49 14.59
N ALA A 60 5.65 18.89 13.98
CA ALA A 60 6.41 17.79 14.56
C ALA A 60 7.91 18.00 14.29
N GLU A 61 8.74 17.52 15.21
CA GLU A 61 10.18 17.52 15.00
C GLU A 61 10.56 16.64 13.79
N PRO A 62 11.48 17.10 12.92
CA PRO A 62 11.95 16.30 11.79
C PRO A 62 12.57 14.98 12.25
N MET A 63 12.21 13.88 11.59
CA MET A 63 12.84 12.58 11.80
C MET A 63 13.95 12.40 10.77
N LEU A 64 15.20 12.47 11.20
CA LEU A 64 16.36 12.44 10.31
C LEU A 64 16.99 11.05 10.22
N ASN A 65 17.50 10.66 9.03
CA ASN A 65 18.24 9.41 8.80
C ASN A 65 17.46 8.13 9.17
N VAL A 66 16.14 8.15 8.99
CA VAL A 66 15.28 7.00 9.24
C VAL A 66 15.43 5.95 8.15
N ASN A 67 15.16 4.70 8.50
CA ASN A 67 14.97 3.66 7.51
C ASN A 67 13.56 3.79 6.92
N ALA A 68 13.47 3.88 5.61
CA ALA A 68 12.21 4.04 4.92
C ALA A 68 12.07 3.05 3.76
N ASN A 69 10.83 2.63 3.54
CA ASN A 69 10.43 1.87 2.37
C ASN A 69 9.61 2.75 1.43
N PRO A 70 10.08 2.97 0.20
CA PRO A 70 9.34 3.74 -0.78
C PRO A 70 8.29 2.89 -1.50
N GLU A 71 7.19 3.54 -1.87
CA GLU A 71 6.12 2.98 -2.69
C GLU A 71 5.84 3.95 -3.86
N LEU A 72 6.07 3.48 -5.10
CA LEU A 72 5.88 4.24 -6.33
C LEU A 72 4.49 3.96 -6.92
N GLY A 73 3.68 5.00 -7.08
CA GLY A 73 2.44 4.99 -7.83
C GLY A 73 2.60 5.66 -9.20
N ILE A 74 2.04 5.06 -10.24
CA ILE A 74 2.00 5.61 -11.60
C ILE A 74 0.55 5.91 -11.95
N PHE A 75 0.26 7.15 -12.35
CA PHE A 75 -1.07 7.55 -12.77
C PHE A 75 -1.26 7.27 -14.26
N GLY A 76 -2.38 6.62 -14.59
CA GLY A 76 -2.84 6.40 -15.96
C GLY A 76 -4.26 6.93 -16.16
N CYS A 77 -4.57 7.33 -17.38
CA CYS A 77 -5.91 7.70 -17.81
C CYS A 77 -6.27 6.86 -19.04
N LEU A 78 -7.46 6.26 -19.01
CA LEU A 78 -8.03 5.51 -20.12
C LEU A 78 -9.46 6.00 -20.36
N VAL A 79 -9.74 6.40 -21.59
CA VAL A 79 -11.10 6.75 -22.05
C VAL A 79 -11.45 5.80 -23.18
N GLY A 80 -12.60 5.16 -23.06
CA GLY A 80 -13.11 4.23 -24.05
C GLY A 80 -14.64 4.21 -24.07
N ASN A 81 -15.18 3.67 -25.15
CA ASN A 81 -16.60 3.49 -25.34
C ASN A 81 -16.95 2.03 -25.03
N MET A 82 -17.76 1.82 -23.99
CA MET A 82 -18.15 0.49 -23.52
C MET A 82 -18.99 -0.30 -24.54
N ASN A 83 -19.79 0.38 -25.37
CA ASN A 83 -20.67 -0.28 -26.34
C ASN A 83 -19.91 -0.81 -27.56
N THR A 84 -18.88 -0.08 -27.99
CA THR A 84 -18.07 -0.42 -29.17
C THR A 84 -16.76 -1.14 -28.82
N GLY A 85 -16.35 -1.08 -27.55
CA GLY A 85 -15.04 -1.55 -27.09
C GLY A 85 -13.87 -0.67 -27.53
N GLN A 86 -14.12 0.47 -28.20
CA GLN A 86 -13.06 1.32 -28.73
C GLN A 86 -12.43 2.18 -27.63
N VAL A 87 -11.11 2.15 -27.50
CA VAL A 87 -10.34 3.07 -26.66
C VAL A 87 -10.01 4.32 -27.48
N SER A 88 -10.46 5.48 -27.01
CA SER A 88 -10.21 6.78 -27.67
C SER A 88 -8.99 7.50 -27.09
N PHE A 89 -8.63 7.19 -25.85
CA PHE A 89 -7.48 7.78 -25.18
C PHE A 89 -6.87 6.81 -24.19
N PHE A 90 -5.54 6.70 -24.20
CA PHE A 90 -4.77 6.02 -23.18
C PHE A 90 -3.47 6.79 -22.97
N SER A 91 -3.20 7.21 -21.74
CA SER A 91 -1.98 7.95 -21.42
C SER A 91 -1.51 7.69 -19.99
N ARG A 92 -0.19 7.75 -19.80
CA ARG A 92 0.46 7.79 -18.49
C ARG A 92 0.67 9.26 -18.14
N ILE A 93 0.04 9.73 -17.07
CA ILE A 93 -0.10 11.17 -16.80
C ILE A 93 0.77 11.68 -15.65
N GLY A 94 1.52 10.79 -15.00
CA GLY A 94 2.46 11.18 -13.95
C GLY A 94 2.73 10.06 -12.95
N HIS A 95 3.34 10.44 -11.84
CA HIS A 95 3.64 9.54 -10.73
C HIS A 95 3.47 10.26 -9.40
N MET A 96 3.39 9.46 -8.34
CA MET A 96 3.49 9.90 -6.95
C MET A 96 4.29 8.85 -6.22
N MET A 97 5.26 9.28 -5.43
CA MET A 97 5.98 8.40 -4.53
C MET A 97 5.62 8.79 -3.10
N LYS A 98 5.52 7.77 -2.26
CA LYS A 98 5.37 7.95 -0.82
C LYS A 98 6.33 7.03 -0.11
N SER A 99 6.79 7.47 1.05
CA SER A 99 7.72 6.71 1.88
C SER A 99 7.13 6.53 3.26
N LYS A 100 7.25 5.31 3.79
CA LYS A 100 6.88 4.95 5.17
C LYS A 100 8.11 4.45 5.91
N MET A 101 8.10 4.52 7.24
CA MET A 101 9.16 3.88 8.03
C MET A 101 9.12 2.37 7.83
N ASP A 102 10.27 1.71 7.89
CA ASP A 102 10.38 0.27 7.62
C ASP A 102 9.64 -0.63 8.60
N ASN A 103 9.40 -0.11 9.81
CA ASN A 103 8.63 -0.77 10.86
C ASN A 103 7.12 -0.48 10.81
N VAL A 104 6.62 0.23 9.80
CA VAL A 104 5.20 0.57 9.65
C VAL A 104 4.58 -0.23 8.51
N ASP A 105 3.57 -1.05 8.83
CA ASP A 105 2.87 -1.87 7.83
C ASP A 105 1.99 -1.02 6.89
N GLU A 106 1.17 -0.12 7.43
CA GLU A 106 0.21 0.68 6.65
C GLU A 106 0.83 1.96 6.06
N GLY A 107 0.75 2.16 4.75
CA GLY A 107 1.38 3.28 4.05
C GLY A 107 0.48 4.49 3.75
N GLY A 108 -0.60 4.73 4.50
CA GLY A 108 -1.55 5.80 4.18
C GLY A 108 -1.01 7.20 4.52
N VAL A 109 -0.82 8.08 3.53
CA VAL A 109 -0.37 9.47 3.76
C VAL A 109 -1.42 10.26 4.56
N TRP A 110 -2.70 10.14 4.19
CA TRP A 110 -3.81 10.82 4.90
C TRP A 110 -3.94 10.42 6.38
N ARG A 111 -3.46 9.21 6.74
CA ARG A 111 -3.45 8.71 8.12
C ARG A 111 -2.19 9.11 8.90
N GLY A 112 -1.24 9.79 8.26
CA GLY A 112 0.03 10.22 8.85
C GLY A 112 1.14 9.15 8.83
N ASN A 113 0.86 7.94 8.34
CA ASN A 113 1.82 6.83 8.36
C ASN A 113 2.92 6.95 7.31
N SER A 114 2.73 7.80 6.30
CA SER A 114 3.69 8.03 5.22
C SER A 114 3.83 9.51 4.91
N VAL A 115 4.94 9.86 4.26
CA VAL A 115 5.19 11.20 3.72
C VAL A 115 5.24 11.14 2.20
N TYR A 116 4.95 12.27 1.54
CA TYR A 116 5.18 12.40 0.11
C TYR A 116 6.68 12.41 -0.19
N ASP A 117 7.05 11.82 -1.31
CA ASP A 117 8.43 11.64 -1.73
C ASP A 117 8.54 11.83 -3.25
N SER A 118 9.77 11.86 -3.78
CA SER A 118 10.07 11.93 -5.21
C SER A 118 11.12 10.89 -5.59
N PRO A 119 10.96 10.20 -6.73
CA PRO A 119 11.92 9.20 -7.15
C PRO A 119 13.24 9.85 -7.59
N TYR A 120 14.34 9.31 -7.09
CA TYR A 120 15.69 9.59 -7.61
C TYR A 120 16.10 8.45 -8.53
N LEU A 121 16.35 8.76 -9.80
CA LEU A 121 16.79 7.78 -10.79
C LEU A 121 18.27 7.47 -10.59
N VAL A 122 18.60 6.19 -10.40
CA VAL A 122 19.95 5.65 -10.17
C VAL A 122 20.42 4.80 -11.34
#